data_AF-A0A8C3QC28-F1
#
_entry.id   AF-A0A8C3QC28-F1
#
_cell.length_a   1.000
_cell.length_b   1.000
_cell.length_c   1.000
_cell.angle_alpha   90.00
_cell.angle_beta   90.00
_cell.angle_gamma   90.00
#
_symmetry.space_group_name_H-M   'P 1'
#
loop_
_entity.id
_entity.type
_entity.pdbx_description
1 polymer ?
#
loop_
_entity_poly.entity_id
_entity_poly.type
_entity_poly.pdbx_seq_one_letter_code
_entity_poly.pdbx_strand_id
1 'polypeptide(L)'
;ICSGLGEEILVCGEDLELNPFDGLPYSSRYYRLMKEREELPIWQEKSTFMETLLHNQIVIVSGDAKTGKSSQVPQWCAEHCLALQPRGAVVCTQVLPRAAVALALRVADQMELGVGHEVGYCVPFESCCGPETILRLMLQREIMSTPLLSCYSVIVLDDVHQRTVATDALLGLLKGVLAARAELRLVLLTAPHMCSTLQGFCGSVPVLRVRGRHRAQAVFSCSPHGDPFLPALRLLREIHHAREKGDIVIFLASEQVSCSTDALSFSFRIFHNRTALGNNSERHIRCYQIF
;
A
#
# COMPACT_ATOMS: atom_id res chain seq x y z
N ILE A 1 -9.11 28.43 -58.73
CA ILE A 1 -8.38 28.23 -57.45
C ILE A 1 -9.43 28.02 -56.38
N CYS A 2 -9.56 26.77 -55.93
CA CYS A 2 -10.09 26.34 -54.62
C CYS A 2 -10.14 24.81 -54.71
N SER A 3 -8.95 24.22 -54.57
CA SER A 3 -8.71 22.79 -54.40
C SER A 3 -9.32 22.31 -53.09
N GLY A 4 -9.90 21.10 -53.15
CA GLY A 4 -10.58 20.46 -52.03
C GLY A 4 -9.71 20.32 -50.79
N LEU A 5 -10.30 20.64 -49.64
CA LEU A 5 -9.85 20.18 -48.35
C LEU A 5 -10.30 18.73 -48.24
N GLY A 6 -9.38 17.81 -48.50
CA GLY A 6 -9.54 16.43 -48.09
C GLY A 6 -9.59 16.40 -46.57
N GLU A 7 -10.73 15.99 -46.01
CA GLU A 7 -10.76 15.44 -44.66
C GLU A 7 -9.88 14.19 -44.68
N GLU A 8 -8.66 14.33 -44.14
CA GLU A 8 -7.90 13.18 -43.70
C GLU A 8 -8.69 12.52 -42.58
N ILE A 9 -9.51 11.54 -42.96
CA ILE A 9 -10.01 10.52 -42.05
C ILE A 9 -8.76 9.81 -41.53
N LEU A 10 -8.28 10.24 -40.37
CA LEU A 10 -7.36 9.48 -39.53
C LEU A 10 -8.07 8.18 -39.16
N VAL A 11 -7.89 7.17 -40.00
CA VAL A 11 -8.15 5.77 -39.68
C VAL A 11 -7.11 5.39 -38.63
N CYS A 12 -7.40 5.67 -37.36
CA CYS A 12 -6.62 5.15 -36.24
C CYS A 12 -6.99 3.68 -36.04
N GLY A 13 -6.39 2.82 -36.85
CA GLY A 13 -6.43 1.36 -36.69
C GLY A 13 -5.41 0.89 -35.66
N GLU A 14 -5.67 1.16 -34.37
CA GLU A 14 -5.08 0.40 -33.27
C GLU A 14 -6.23 -0.12 -32.42
N ASP A 15 -6.46 -1.44 -32.42
CA ASP A 15 -7.37 -2.08 -31.48
C ASP A 15 -6.87 -1.76 -30.06
N LEU A 16 -7.57 -0.86 -29.37
CA LEU A 16 -7.20 -0.47 -28.01
C LEU A 16 -7.34 -1.68 -27.09
N GLU A 17 -6.29 -1.95 -26.30
CA GLU A 17 -6.34 -2.98 -25.27
C GLU A 17 -7.43 -2.63 -24.25
N LEU A 18 -8.33 -3.59 -24.02
CA LEU A 18 -9.46 -3.45 -23.11
C LEU A 18 -9.10 -3.97 -21.72
N ASN A 19 -9.55 -3.26 -20.70
CA ASN A 19 -9.44 -3.66 -19.32
C ASN A 19 -10.33 -4.89 -19.05
N PRO A 20 -9.76 -6.01 -18.56
CA PRO A 20 -10.51 -7.26 -18.44
C PRO A 20 -11.54 -7.24 -17.29
N PHE A 21 -11.51 -6.21 -16.44
CA PHE A 21 -12.45 -6.08 -15.32
C PHE A 21 -13.76 -5.36 -15.72
N ASP A 22 -13.70 -4.29 -16.53
CA ASP A 22 -14.86 -3.49 -16.93
C ASP A 22 -15.11 -3.44 -18.45
N GLY A 23 -14.18 -3.94 -19.27
CA GLY A 23 -14.25 -3.97 -20.73
C GLY A 23 -13.96 -2.62 -21.41
N LEU A 24 -13.50 -1.60 -20.68
CA LEU A 24 -13.21 -0.28 -21.22
C LEU A 24 -11.76 -0.17 -21.73
N PRO A 25 -11.48 0.66 -22.75
CA PRO A 25 -10.11 0.82 -23.25
C PRO A 25 -9.23 1.54 -22.24
N TYR A 26 -7.96 1.12 -22.13
CA TYR A 26 -7.01 1.79 -21.24
C TYR A 26 -6.63 3.19 -21.73
N SER A 27 -6.50 4.16 -20.81
CA SER A 27 -6.04 5.51 -21.13
C SER A 27 -4.52 5.64 -21.10
N SER A 28 -4.02 6.75 -21.65
CA SER A 28 -2.60 7.13 -21.54
C SER A 28 -2.11 7.28 -20.09
N ARG A 29 -3.00 7.56 -19.13
CA ARG A 29 -2.65 7.64 -17.70
C ARG A 29 -2.33 6.26 -17.15
N TYR A 30 -3.09 5.23 -17.53
CA TYR A 30 -2.82 3.86 -17.12
C TYR A 30 -1.42 3.40 -17.55
N TYR A 31 -1.07 3.58 -18.82
CA TYR A 31 0.26 3.16 -19.31
C TYR A 31 1.42 3.90 -18.61
N ARG A 32 1.21 5.15 -18.17
CA ARG A 32 2.22 5.87 -17.35
C ARG A 32 2.37 5.22 -15.97
N LEU A 33 1.25 4.95 -15.29
CA LEU A 33 1.25 4.30 -13.98
C LEU A 33 1.76 2.86 -14.06
N MET A 34 1.52 2.16 -15.17
CA MET A 34 2.03 0.82 -15.42
C MET A 34 3.56 0.80 -15.42
N LYS A 35 4.21 1.76 -16.11
CA LYS A 35 5.68 1.90 -16.07
C LYS A 35 6.21 2.14 -14.65
N GLU A 36 5.54 2.99 -13.86
CA GLU A 36 5.92 3.21 -12.46
C GLU A 36 5.77 1.94 -11.61
N ARG A 37 4.78 1.10 -11.90
CA ARG A 37 4.56 -0.18 -11.22
C ARG A 37 5.64 -1.20 -11.58
N GLU A 38 6.05 -1.26 -12.85
CA GLU A 38 7.13 -2.11 -13.34
C GLU A 38 8.49 -1.82 -12.69
N GLU A 39 8.71 -0.58 -12.28
CA GLU A 39 9.91 -0.18 -11.56
C GLU A 39 9.95 -0.69 -10.10
N LEU A 40 8.82 -1.12 -9.52
CA LEU A 40 8.77 -1.58 -8.13
C LEU A 40 9.54 -2.90 -7.95
N PRO A 41 10.30 -3.08 -6.85
CA PRO A 41 11.05 -4.32 -6.61
C PRO A 41 10.20 -5.59 -6.64
N ILE A 42 8.95 -5.53 -6.14
CA ILE A 42 8.02 -6.66 -6.15
C ILE A 42 7.70 -7.15 -7.56
N TRP A 43 7.75 -6.28 -8.58
CA TRP A 43 7.28 -6.60 -9.93
C TRP A 43 8.05 -7.75 -10.57
N GLN A 44 9.35 -7.86 -10.29
CA GLN A 44 10.20 -8.96 -10.76
C GLN A 44 9.73 -10.33 -10.27
N GLU A 45 8.99 -10.34 -9.16
CA GLU A 45 8.47 -11.56 -8.54
C GLU A 45 7.03 -11.89 -8.96
N LYS A 46 6.41 -11.13 -9.89
CA LYS A 46 5.00 -11.33 -10.29
C LYS A 46 4.74 -12.76 -10.76
N SER A 47 5.55 -13.27 -11.69
CA SER A 47 5.37 -14.62 -12.24
C SER A 47 5.51 -15.69 -11.16
N THR A 48 6.57 -15.61 -10.35
CA THR A 48 6.82 -16.52 -9.23
C THR A 48 5.67 -16.48 -8.22
N PHE A 49 5.16 -15.28 -7.90
CA PHE A 49 4.02 -15.11 -7.00
C PHE A 49 2.76 -15.81 -7.54
N MET A 50 2.42 -15.58 -8.81
CA MET A 50 1.21 -16.16 -9.42
C MET A 50 1.27 -17.68 -9.46
N GLU A 51 2.41 -18.26 -9.82
CA GLU A 51 2.63 -19.72 -9.78
C GLU A 51 2.53 -20.26 -8.35
N THR A 52 3.15 -19.57 -7.39
CA THR A 52 3.11 -19.98 -5.98
C THR A 52 1.67 -19.95 -5.44
N LEU A 53 0.90 -18.91 -5.77
CA LEU A 53 -0.49 -18.74 -5.36
C LEU A 53 -1.42 -19.80 -5.98
N LEU A 54 -1.12 -20.25 -7.20
CA LEU A 54 -1.88 -21.31 -7.86
C LEU A 54 -1.75 -22.65 -7.12
N HIS A 55 -0.54 -22.99 -6.67
CA HIS A 55 -0.22 -24.31 -6.09
C HIS A 55 -0.28 -24.38 -4.57
N ASN A 56 -0.38 -23.26 -3.87
CA ASN A 56 -0.33 -23.23 -2.40
C ASN A 56 -1.51 -22.45 -1.82
N GLN A 57 -2.10 -23.01 -0.76
CA GLN A 57 -3.20 -22.37 -0.06
C GLN A 57 -2.75 -21.14 0.74
N ILE A 58 -1.52 -21.15 1.27
CA ILE A 58 -0.94 -20.04 2.04
C ILE A 58 0.37 -19.61 1.38
N VAL A 59 0.53 -18.31 1.14
CA VAL A 59 1.76 -17.73 0.60
C VAL A 59 2.22 -16.56 1.48
N ILE A 60 3.48 -16.58 1.90
CA ILE A 60 4.08 -15.45 2.62
C ILE A 60 4.88 -14.61 1.64
N VAL A 61 4.57 -13.32 1.53
CA VAL A 61 5.35 -12.35 0.76
C VAL A 61 6.05 -11.41 1.72
N SER A 62 7.38 -11.51 1.75
CA SER A 62 8.24 -10.74 2.62
C SER A 62 9.02 -9.70 1.86
N GLY A 63 9.11 -8.49 2.40
CA GLY A 63 10.04 -7.49 1.89
C GLY A 63 9.96 -6.19 2.68
N ASP A 64 10.92 -5.30 2.49
CA ASP A 64 10.95 -4.02 3.20
C ASP A 64 9.79 -3.10 2.80
N ALA A 65 9.62 -2.00 3.54
CA ALA A 65 8.68 -0.96 3.15
C ALA A 65 9.03 -0.40 1.76
N LYS A 66 8.02 0.10 1.03
CA LYS A 66 8.16 0.69 -0.31
C LYS A 66 8.64 -0.28 -1.41
N THR A 67 8.61 -1.59 -1.19
CA THR A 67 8.88 -2.57 -2.26
C THR A 67 7.68 -2.80 -3.19
N GLY A 68 6.49 -2.27 -2.84
CA GLY A 68 5.27 -2.38 -3.66
C GLY A 68 4.31 -3.49 -3.27
N LYS A 69 4.59 -4.28 -2.21
CA LYS A 69 3.75 -5.43 -1.78
C LYS A 69 2.26 -5.08 -1.65
N SER A 70 1.95 -4.09 -0.80
CA SER A 70 0.58 -3.68 -0.47
C SER A 70 -0.22 -3.19 -1.66
N SER A 71 0.43 -2.55 -2.65
CA SER A 71 -0.27 -2.06 -3.84
C SER A 71 -0.39 -3.09 -4.94
N GLN A 72 0.65 -3.91 -5.19
CA GLN A 72 0.67 -4.81 -6.36
C GLN A 72 0.07 -6.17 -6.07
N VAL A 73 0.33 -6.76 -4.89
CA VAL A 73 -0.11 -8.13 -4.60
C VAL A 73 -1.63 -8.28 -4.63
N PRO A 74 -2.44 -7.37 -4.04
CA PRO A 74 -3.90 -7.48 -4.14
C PRO A 74 -4.44 -7.41 -5.57
N GLN A 75 -3.77 -6.66 -6.46
CA GLN A 75 -4.15 -6.58 -7.89
C GLN A 75 -3.92 -7.92 -8.59
N TRP A 76 -2.77 -8.55 -8.33
CA TRP A 76 -2.47 -9.87 -8.89
C TRP A 76 -3.39 -10.97 -8.34
N CYS A 77 -3.78 -10.86 -7.07
CA CYS A 77 -4.84 -11.70 -6.52
C CYS A 77 -6.17 -11.47 -7.24
N ALA A 78 -6.51 -10.24 -7.63
CA ALA A 78 -7.74 -9.94 -8.37
C ALA A 78 -7.68 -10.50 -9.80
N GLU A 79 -6.53 -10.37 -10.48
CA GLU A 79 -6.25 -11.03 -11.77
C GLU A 79 -6.43 -12.55 -11.66
N HIS A 80 -5.91 -13.16 -10.59
CA HIS A 80 -6.09 -14.59 -10.31
C HIS A 80 -7.57 -14.96 -10.14
N CYS A 81 -8.32 -14.19 -9.34
CA CYS A 81 -9.75 -14.42 -9.12
C CYS A 81 -10.60 -14.25 -10.38
N LEU A 82 -10.21 -13.36 -11.30
CA LEU A 82 -10.91 -13.13 -12.56
C LEU A 82 -10.90 -14.38 -13.45
N ALA A 83 -9.84 -15.19 -13.35
CA ALA A 83 -9.68 -16.45 -14.07
C ALA A 83 -10.41 -17.65 -13.42
N LEU A 84 -10.94 -17.50 -12.20
CA LEU A 84 -11.66 -18.56 -11.49
C LEU A 84 -13.15 -18.61 -11.88
N GLN A 85 -13.73 -19.81 -11.77
CA GLN A 85 -15.16 -20.06 -11.92
C GLN A 85 -15.66 -20.94 -10.74
N PRO A 86 -16.60 -20.46 -9.90
CA PRO A 86 -17.18 -19.11 -9.89
C PRO A 86 -16.15 -18.05 -9.50
N ARG A 87 -16.36 -16.81 -9.97
CA ARG A 87 -15.55 -15.66 -9.57
C ARG A 87 -15.79 -15.38 -8.09
N GLY A 88 -14.71 -15.18 -7.34
CA GLY A 88 -14.80 -14.70 -5.95
C GLY A 88 -13.99 -13.42 -5.76
N ALA A 89 -14.27 -12.72 -4.67
CA ALA A 89 -13.62 -11.45 -4.37
C ALA A 89 -12.26 -11.65 -3.67
N VAL A 90 -11.44 -10.63 -3.75
CA VAL A 90 -10.23 -10.44 -2.96
C VAL A 90 -10.54 -9.46 -1.84
N VAL A 91 -10.10 -9.78 -0.64
CA VAL A 91 -10.06 -8.82 0.45
C VAL A 91 -8.62 -8.56 0.87
N CYS A 92 -8.24 -7.30 0.96
CA CYS A 92 -6.96 -6.88 1.50
C CYS A 92 -7.18 -6.10 2.78
N THR A 93 -6.64 -6.60 3.90
CA THR A 93 -6.78 -5.92 5.18
C THR A 93 -5.71 -4.86 5.36
N GLN A 94 -6.10 -3.74 5.98
CA GLN A 94 -5.19 -2.69 6.43
C GLN A 94 -5.34 -2.46 7.93
N VAL A 95 -4.27 -1.97 8.58
CA VAL A 95 -4.27 -1.69 10.02
C VAL A 95 -5.06 -0.42 10.34
N LEU A 96 -5.00 0.59 9.48
CA LEU A 96 -5.57 1.91 9.71
C LEU A 96 -6.64 2.27 8.65
N PRO A 97 -7.75 2.94 9.03
CA PRO A 97 -8.80 3.33 8.09
C PRO A 97 -8.28 4.17 6.92
N ARG A 98 -7.47 5.19 7.23
CA ARG A 98 -6.85 6.06 6.22
C ARG A 98 -5.97 5.29 5.22
N ALA A 99 -5.35 4.19 5.65
CA ALA A 99 -4.52 3.37 4.78
C ALA A 99 -5.40 2.53 3.85
N ALA A 100 -6.52 1.99 4.33
CA ALA A 100 -7.50 1.28 3.49
C ALA A 100 -8.05 2.18 2.38
N VAL A 101 -8.53 3.38 2.73
CA VAL A 101 -9.07 4.35 1.75
C VAL A 101 -7.99 4.77 0.76
N ALA A 102 -6.82 5.22 1.24
CA ALA A 102 -5.75 5.68 0.36
C ALA A 102 -5.24 4.59 -0.58
N LEU A 103 -5.16 3.34 -0.10
CA LEU A 103 -4.74 2.22 -0.92
C LEU A 103 -5.81 1.85 -1.95
N ALA A 104 -7.09 1.89 -1.61
CA ALA A 104 -8.18 1.64 -2.55
C ALA A 104 -8.19 2.66 -3.70
N LEU A 105 -8.12 3.96 -3.36
CA LEU A 105 -8.05 5.02 -4.37
C LEU A 105 -6.84 4.84 -5.29
N ARG A 106 -5.67 4.53 -4.71
CA ARG A 106 -4.44 4.32 -5.46
C ARG A 106 -4.52 3.10 -6.37
N VAL A 107 -5.07 1.99 -5.88
CA VAL A 107 -5.19 0.76 -6.66
C VAL A 107 -6.22 0.92 -7.77
N ALA A 108 -7.34 1.60 -7.52
CA ALA A 108 -8.32 1.94 -8.54
C ALA A 108 -7.70 2.78 -9.66
N ASP A 109 -6.92 3.81 -9.32
CA ASP A 109 -6.16 4.60 -10.30
C ASP A 109 -5.16 3.74 -11.09
N GLN A 110 -4.47 2.80 -10.42
CA GLN A 110 -3.46 1.94 -11.05
C GLN A 110 -4.04 0.86 -11.97
N MET A 111 -5.26 0.42 -11.68
CA MET A 111 -6.00 -0.57 -12.48
C MET A 111 -6.92 0.10 -13.51
N GLU A 112 -7.03 1.43 -13.49
CA GLU A 112 -8.00 2.18 -14.29
C GLU A 112 -9.44 1.71 -14.05
N LEU A 113 -9.84 1.65 -12.79
CA LEU A 113 -11.16 1.20 -12.36
C LEU A 113 -11.86 2.22 -11.47
N GLY A 114 -13.19 2.13 -11.41
CA GLY A 114 -14.01 2.98 -10.56
C GLY A 114 -13.96 2.52 -9.09
N VAL A 115 -13.75 3.47 -8.17
CA VAL A 115 -13.92 3.20 -6.74
C VAL A 115 -15.41 3.07 -6.44
N GLY A 116 -15.81 1.99 -5.75
CA GLY A 116 -17.20 1.63 -5.50
C GLY A 116 -17.79 0.63 -6.49
N HIS A 117 -17.11 0.41 -7.62
CA HIS A 117 -17.41 -0.64 -8.59
C HIS A 117 -16.47 -1.81 -8.36
N GLU A 118 -15.47 -2.05 -9.21
CA GLU A 118 -14.58 -3.21 -9.16
C GLU A 118 -13.60 -3.16 -7.98
N VAL A 119 -13.17 -1.95 -7.59
CA VAL A 119 -12.31 -1.69 -6.42
C VAL A 119 -13.10 -0.90 -5.39
N GLY A 120 -13.02 -1.28 -4.13
CA GLY A 120 -13.75 -0.61 -3.06
C GLY A 120 -13.04 -0.65 -1.72
N TYR A 121 -13.55 0.11 -0.77
CA TYR A 121 -13.09 0.05 0.62
C TYR A 121 -14.23 -0.04 1.62
N CYS A 122 -13.93 -0.59 2.79
CA CYS A 122 -14.86 -0.65 3.92
C CYS A 122 -14.13 -0.25 5.21
N VAL A 123 -14.55 0.86 5.80
CA VAL A 123 -14.03 1.42 7.05
C VAL A 123 -15.20 1.74 7.98
N PRO A 124 -14.96 1.99 9.29
CA PRO A 124 -16.05 2.29 10.20
C PRO A 124 -16.87 3.49 9.70
N PHE A 125 -18.19 3.31 9.68
CA PHE A 125 -19.18 4.32 9.25
C PHE A 125 -19.18 4.66 7.76
N GLU A 126 -18.30 4.07 6.93
CA GLU A 126 -18.24 4.34 5.49
C GLU A 126 -17.83 3.09 4.70
N SER A 127 -18.71 2.67 3.78
CA SER A 127 -18.44 1.54 2.88
C SER A 127 -18.70 1.97 1.44
N CYS A 128 -17.65 1.88 0.62
CA CYS A 128 -17.69 2.11 -0.82
C CYS A 128 -17.41 0.78 -1.54
N CYS A 129 -18.24 -0.23 -1.25
CA CYS A 129 -18.20 -1.55 -1.87
C CYS A 129 -19.62 -1.91 -2.35
N GLY A 130 -19.75 -2.36 -3.60
CA GLY A 130 -20.96 -2.89 -4.19
C GLY A 130 -20.91 -4.42 -4.39
N PRO A 131 -21.97 -5.00 -4.99
CA PRO A 131 -21.98 -6.43 -5.36
C PRO A 131 -20.90 -6.77 -6.40
N GLU A 132 -20.59 -5.83 -7.30
CA GLU A 132 -19.57 -5.99 -8.35
C GLU A 132 -18.13 -5.78 -7.85
N THR A 133 -17.93 -5.46 -6.56
CA THR A 133 -16.59 -5.19 -6.04
C THR A 133 -15.77 -6.45 -5.88
N ILE A 134 -14.75 -6.57 -6.75
CA ILE A 134 -13.81 -7.68 -6.84
C ILE A 134 -12.68 -7.50 -5.84
N LEU A 135 -12.17 -6.28 -5.63
CA LEU A 135 -11.08 -6.01 -4.69
C LEU A 135 -11.54 -5.05 -3.58
N ARG A 136 -11.62 -5.59 -2.35
CA ARG A 136 -12.08 -4.84 -1.17
C ARG A 136 -10.93 -4.54 -0.21
N LEU A 137 -10.74 -3.27 0.10
CA LEU A 137 -9.72 -2.78 1.02
C LEU A 137 -10.39 -2.43 2.35
N MET A 138 -10.13 -3.19 3.41
CA MET A 138 -10.89 -3.00 4.66
C MET A 138 -10.04 -3.17 5.91
N LEU A 139 -10.61 -2.87 7.07
CA LEU A 139 -9.95 -3.16 8.34
C LEU A 139 -10.01 -4.65 8.67
N GLN A 140 -8.99 -5.11 9.38
CA GLN A 140 -8.89 -6.51 9.86
C GLN A 140 -10.11 -6.93 10.70
N ARG A 141 -10.70 -6.01 11.47
CA ARG A 141 -11.87 -6.28 12.31
C ARG A 141 -13.16 -6.50 11.51
N GLU A 142 -13.31 -5.82 10.37
CA GLU A 142 -14.53 -5.92 9.55
C GLU A 142 -14.69 -7.33 8.95
N ILE A 143 -13.56 -7.98 8.61
CA ILE A 143 -13.57 -9.37 8.10
C ILE A 143 -14.12 -10.36 9.14
N MET A 144 -13.87 -10.12 10.42
CA MET A 144 -14.28 -11.05 11.49
C MET A 144 -15.80 -11.16 11.64
N SER A 145 -16.56 -10.21 11.10
CA SER A 145 -18.02 -10.21 11.14
C SER A 145 -18.66 -11.24 10.20
N THR A 146 -17.92 -11.73 9.20
CA THR A 146 -18.45 -12.60 8.15
C THR A 146 -18.00 -14.05 8.37
N PRO A 147 -18.87 -14.95 8.85
CA PRO A 147 -18.51 -16.35 9.05
C PRO A 147 -18.16 -17.03 7.71
N LEU A 148 -17.14 -17.89 7.73
CA LEU A 148 -16.63 -18.67 6.59
C LEU A 148 -16.12 -17.87 5.38
N LEU A 149 -16.29 -16.54 5.35
CA LEU A 149 -15.72 -15.66 4.32
C LEU A 149 -16.11 -16.05 2.89
N SER A 150 -17.31 -16.61 2.71
CA SER A 150 -17.75 -17.30 1.47
C SER A 150 -17.65 -16.46 0.19
N CYS A 151 -17.79 -15.14 0.30
CA CYS A 151 -17.65 -14.22 -0.83
C CYS A 151 -16.20 -14.06 -1.34
N TYR A 152 -15.21 -14.50 -0.55
CA TYR A 152 -13.79 -14.30 -0.84
C TYR A 152 -13.13 -15.60 -1.31
N SER A 153 -12.32 -15.47 -2.36
CA SER A 153 -11.43 -16.53 -2.85
C SER A 153 -9.99 -16.31 -2.40
N VAL A 154 -9.58 -15.06 -2.18
CA VAL A 154 -8.25 -14.70 -1.69
C VAL A 154 -8.36 -13.67 -0.57
N ILE A 155 -7.66 -13.94 0.53
CA ILE A 155 -7.50 -13.00 1.65
C ILE A 155 -6.04 -12.56 1.69
N VAL A 156 -5.82 -11.26 1.63
CA VAL A 156 -4.50 -10.65 1.79
C VAL A 156 -4.45 -9.98 3.16
N LEU A 157 -3.63 -10.51 4.07
CA LEU A 157 -3.33 -9.83 5.32
C LEU A 157 -2.08 -8.98 5.15
N ASP A 158 -2.26 -7.67 5.13
CA ASP A 158 -1.16 -6.72 5.04
C ASP A 158 -0.58 -6.36 6.41
N ASP A 159 0.69 -5.95 6.41
CA ASP A 159 1.43 -5.48 7.57
C ASP A 159 1.36 -6.43 8.79
N VAL A 160 1.40 -7.75 8.55
CA VAL A 160 1.28 -8.78 9.60
C VAL A 160 2.34 -8.64 10.70
N HIS A 161 3.49 -8.06 10.35
CA HIS A 161 4.56 -7.75 11.29
C HIS A 161 4.19 -6.74 12.39
N GLN A 162 3.11 -5.96 12.22
CA GLN A 162 2.62 -5.06 13.28
C GLN A 162 1.95 -5.78 14.44
N ARG A 163 1.63 -7.08 14.32
CA ARG A 163 1.14 -7.93 15.43
C ARG A 163 0.01 -7.30 16.24
N THR A 164 -0.93 -6.64 15.56
CA THR A 164 -2.08 -6.08 16.26
C THR A 164 -2.96 -7.21 16.78
N VAL A 165 -3.72 -6.95 17.85
CA VAL A 165 -4.69 -7.92 18.40
C VAL A 165 -5.66 -8.42 17.33
N ALA A 166 -6.09 -7.53 16.42
CA ALA A 166 -6.98 -7.91 15.33
C ALA A 166 -6.29 -8.83 14.32
N THR A 167 -5.04 -8.56 13.97
CA THR A 167 -4.27 -9.42 13.05
C THR A 167 -4.08 -10.82 13.63
N ASP A 168 -3.65 -10.91 14.88
CA ASP A 168 -3.35 -12.19 15.53
C ASP A 168 -4.63 -13.01 15.75
N ALA A 169 -5.73 -12.38 16.16
CA ALA A 169 -7.03 -13.04 16.27
C ALA A 169 -7.54 -13.53 14.90
N LEU A 170 -7.40 -12.72 13.85
CA LEU A 170 -7.82 -13.11 12.50
C LEU A 170 -7.01 -14.29 11.97
N LEU A 171 -5.69 -14.29 12.17
CA LEU A 171 -4.82 -15.43 11.83
C LEU A 171 -5.23 -16.72 12.56
N GLY A 172 -5.62 -16.62 13.84
CA GLY A 172 -6.14 -17.74 14.61
C GLY A 172 -7.44 -18.31 14.02
N LEU A 173 -8.39 -17.43 13.68
CA LEU A 173 -9.66 -17.83 13.06
C LEU A 173 -9.46 -18.43 11.66
N LEU A 174 -8.59 -17.82 10.85
CA LEU A 174 -8.34 -18.26 9.47
C LEU A 174 -7.76 -19.67 9.39
N LYS A 175 -7.03 -20.15 10.41
CA LYS A 175 -6.59 -21.56 10.44
C LYS A 175 -7.77 -22.54 10.36
N GLY A 176 -8.85 -22.27 11.10
CA GLY A 176 -10.06 -23.09 11.06
C GLY A 176 -10.79 -22.95 9.73
N VAL A 177 -10.89 -21.73 9.20
CA VAL A 177 -11.56 -21.47 7.91
C VAL A 177 -10.82 -22.14 6.75
N LEU A 178 -9.48 -22.06 6.71
CA LEU A 178 -8.65 -22.69 5.67
C LEU A 178 -8.75 -24.22 5.70
N ALA A 179 -8.90 -24.83 6.89
CA ALA A 179 -9.16 -26.26 7.00
C ALA A 179 -10.55 -26.65 6.46
N ALA A 180 -11.54 -25.77 6.59
CA ALA A 180 -12.90 -25.99 6.07
C ALA A 180 -13.04 -25.64 4.57
N ARG A 181 -12.21 -24.74 4.05
CA ARG A 181 -12.28 -24.19 2.69
C ARG A 181 -10.93 -24.34 1.99
N ALA A 182 -10.72 -25.50 1.37
CA ALA A 182 -9.48 -25.83 0.66
C ALA A 182 -9.21 -24.91 -0.55
N GLU A 183 -10.26 -24.30 -1.12
CA GLU A 183 -10.18 -23.38 -2.25
C GLU A 183 -9.79 -21.95 -1.85
N LEU A 184 -9.96 -21.59 -0.57
CA LEU A 184 -9.64 -20.26 -0.05
C LEU A 184 -8.13 -20.11 0.06
N ARG A 185 -7.59 -19.03 -0.52
CA ARG A 185 -6.16 -18.70 -0.46
C ARG A 185 -5.88 -17.58 0.54
N LEU A 186 -4.77 -17.69 1.26
CA LEU A 186 -4.29 -16.70 2.21
C LEU A 186 -2.91 -16.18 1.81
N VAL A 187 -2.79 -14.88 1.63
CA VAL A 187 -1.52 -14.20 1.35
C VAL A 187 -1.16 -13.33 2.53
N LEU A 188 0.04 -13.54 3.09
CA LEU A 188 0.55 -12.78 4.23
C LEU A 188 1.65 -11.83 3.76
N LEU A 189 1.38 -10.53 3.77
CA LEU A 189 2.39 -9.51 3.47
C LEU A 189 3.08 -9.08 4.75
N THR A 190 4.40 -9.16 4.78
CA THR A 190 5.14 -8.94 6.01
C THR A 190 6.55 -8.39 5.79
N ALA A 191 7.19 -8.01 6.89
CA ALA A 191 8.59 -7.60 6.92
C ALA A 191 9.51 -8.84 7.11
N PRO A 192 10.78 -8.77 6.66
CA PRO A 192 11.69 -9.93 6.69
C PRO A 192 11.88 -10.59 8.05
N HIS A 193 11.88 -9.81 9.13
CA HIS A 193 12.10 -10.32 10.49
C HIS A 193 10.93 -11.20 11.00
N MET A 194 9.74 -11.12 10.41
CA MET A 194 8.55 -11.86 10.83
C MET A 194 8.38 -13.22 10.11
N CYS A 195 9.19 -13.48 9.08
CA CYS A 195 9.05 -14.68 8.23
C CYS A 195 9.13 -15.98 9.02
N SER A 196 10.14 -16.14 9.87
CA SER A 196 10.38 -17.37 10.62
C SER A 196 9.22 -17.68 11.56
N THR A 197 8.69 -16.66 12.24
CA THR A 197 7.54 -16.79 13.15
C THR A 197 6.29 -17.23 12.39
N LEU A 198 6.03 -16.63 11.22
CA LEU A 198 4.86 -17.00 10.40
C LEU A 198 5.01 -18.39 9.78
N GLN A 199 6.21 -18.80 9.36
CA GLN A 199 6.45 -20.18 8.93
C GLN A 199 6.25 -21.16 10.10
N GLY A 200 6.71 -20.84 11.31
CA GLY A 200 6.43 -21.65 12.50
C GLY A 200 4.93 -21.77 12.81
N PHE A 201 4.16 -20.70 12.56
CA PHE A 201 2.71 -20.69 12.79
C PHE A 201 1.92 -21.40 11.68
N CYS A 202 2.20 -21.11 10.41
CA CYS A 202 1.48 -21.64 9.25
C CYS A 202 1.98 -23.03 8.80
N GLY A 203 3.13 -23.48 9.29
CA GLY A 203 3.82 -24.69 8.83
C GLY A 203 4.73 -24.41 7.63
N SER A 204 5.11 -25.48 6.93
CA SER A 204 6.00 -25.40 5.76
C SER A 204 5.28 -24.78 4.55
N VAL A 205 5.14 -23.46 4.55
CA VAL A 205 4.53 -22.67 3.48
C VAL A 205 5.58 -21.90 2.67
N PRO A 206 5.36 -21.65 1.37
CA PRO A 206 6.29 -20.91 0.53
C PRO A 206 6.45 -19.46 1.00
N VAL A 207 7.69 -18.97 0.94
CA VAL A 207 8.04 -17.58 1.27
C VAL A 207 8.71 -16.92 0.07
N LEU A 208 8.04 -15.92 -0.50
CA LEU A 208 8.57 -15.06 -1.55
C LEU A 208 9.29 -13.87 -0.91
N ARG A 209 10.61 -13.73 -1.11
CA ARG A 209 11.42 -12.69 -0.48
C ARG A 209 11.83 -11.63 -1.49
N VAL A 210 11.28 -10.44 -1.32
CA VAL A 210 11.50 -9.28 -2.18
C VAL A 210 12.54 -8.37 -1.52
N ARG A 211 13.66 -8.18 -2.22
CA ARG A 211 14.76 -7.32 -1.74
C ARG A 211 14.48 -5.87 -2.12
N GLY A 212 14.58 -4.96 -1.15
CA GLY A 212 14.49 -3.52 -1.41
C GLY A 212 15.70 -2.99 -2.16
N ARG A 213 15.51 -1.89 -2.92
CA ARG A 213 16.60 -1.18 -3.62
C ARG A 213 17.31 -0.15 -2.73
N HIS A 214 16.67 0.31 -1.66
CA HIS A 214 17.17 1.41 -0.84
C HIS A 214 17.72 0.91 0.49
N ARG A 215 19.01 1.18 0.74
CA ARG A 215 19.59 1.09 2.08
C ARG A 215 19.50 2.46 2.73
N ALA A 216 18.74 2.58 3.82
CA ALA A 216 18.80 3.76 4.66
C ALA A 216 20.11 3.73 5.46
N GLN A 217 20.81 4.86 5.53
CA GLN A 217 21.91 5.02 6.47
C GLN A 217 21.31 5.34 7.84
N ALA A 218 21.53 4.47 8.81
CA ALA A 218 21.14 4.72 10.19
C ALA A 218 22.26 5.49 10.89
N VAL A 219 21.92 6.64 11.49
CA VAL A 219 22.81 7.42 12.33
C VAL A 219 22.18 7.51 13.71
N PHE A 220 22.92 7.08 14.74
CA PHE A 220 22.45 7.07 16.11
C PHE A 220 23.07 8.23 16.88
N SER A 221 22.23 9.02 17.56
CA SER A 221 22.71 10.05 18.48
C SER A 221 23.02 9.44 19.84
N CYS A 222 24.22 9.68 20.36
CA CYS A 222 24.60 9.30 21.71
C CYS A 222 24.17 10.40 22.69
N SER A 223 22.88 10.45 23.03
CA SER A 223 22.39 11.35 24.09
C SER A 223 22.13 10.55 25.37
N PRO A 224 22.95 10.71 26.42
CA PRO A 224 22.70 10.05 27.69
C PRO A 224 21.55 10.78 28.40
N HIS A 225 20.48 10.04 28.73
CA HIS A 225 19.42 10.39 29.68
C HIS A 225 18.86 11.84 29.63
N GLY A 226 17.69 12.02 28.99
CA GLY A 226 16.93 13.27 28.97
C GLY A 226 15.68 13.17 28.10
N ASP A 227 14.86 14.22 28.09
CA ASP A 227 13.72 14.34 27.17
C ASP A 227 14.19 14.28 25.70
N PRO A 228 13.74 13.30 24.89
CA PRO A 228 14.18 13.15 23.50
C PRO A 228 13.74 14.29 22.58
N PHE A 229 12.80 15.14 23.03
CA PHE A 229 12.23 16.21 22.22
C PHE A 229 13.27 17.26 21.79
N LEU A 230 14.05 17.81 22.73
CA LEU A 230 15.01 18.87 22.40
C LEU A 230 16.15 18.39 21.49
N PRO A 231 16.77 17.21 21.71
CA PRO A 231 17.71 16.63 20.74
C PRO A 231 17.11 16.40 19.35
N ALA A 232 15.86 15.93 19.27
CA ALA A 232 15.20 15.70 17.98
C ALA A 232 14.96 17.03 17.22
N LEU A 233 14.59 18.10 17.93
CA LEU A 233 14.47 19.44 17.34
C LEU A 233 15.81 20.00 16.84
N ARG A 234 16.90 19.78 17.57
CA ARG A 234 18.24 20.20 17.13
C ARG A 234 18.65 19.49 15.85
N LEU A 235 18.46 18.17 15.80
CA LEU A 235 18.76 17.37 14.61
C LEU A 235 17.90 17.80 13.42
N LEU A 236 16.61 18.05 13.63
CA LEU A 236 15.71 18.59 12.59
C LEU A 236 16.25 19.90 12.02
N ARG A 237 16.69 20.81 12.88
CA ARG A 237 17.26 22.10 12.47
C ARG A 237 18.57 21.93 11.72
N GLU A 238 19.43 21.02 12.16
CA GLU A 238 20.69 20.70 11.47
C GLU A 238 20.44 20.16 10.06
N ILE A 239 19.55 19.18 9.90
CA ILE A 239 19.18 18.61 8.59
C ILE A 239 18.54 19.68 7.70
N HIS A 240 17.67 20.52 8.27
CA HIS A 240 17.06 21.62 7.51
C HIS A 240 18.12 22.64 7.04
N HIS A 241 19.06 23.02 7.92
CA HIS A 241 20.11 23.98 7.59
C HIS A 241 21.14 23.44 6.61
N ALA A 242 21.38 22.12 6.61
CA ALA A 242 22.26 21.45 5.64
C ALA A 242 21.77 21.55 4.18
N ARG A 243 20.51 21.97 3.96
CA ARG A 243 19.93 22.16 2.62
C ARG A 243 20.05 20.93 1.70
N GLU A 244 20.03 19.72 2.25
CA GLU A 244 19.94 18.45 1.50
C GLU A 244 18.54 18.16 0.94
N LYS A 245 18.38 17.88 -0.36
CA LYS A 245 17.05 17.70 -0.97
C LYS A 245 16.24 16.59 -0.27
N GLY A 246 14.97 16.87 0.06
CA GLY A 246 14.03 15.90 0.62
C GLY A 246 13.12 16.49 1.68
N ASP A 247 11.96 15.88 1.87
CA ASP A 247 11.07 16.17 3.00
C ASP A 247 11.59 15.50 4.28
N ILE A 248 11.26 16.11 5.43
CA ILE A 248 11.67 15.59 6.73
C ILE A 248 10.44 15.04 7.46
N VAL A 249 10.55 13.78 7.88
CA VAL A 249 9.53 13.10 8.69
C VAL A 249 10.09 12.89 10.08
N ILE A 250 9.44 13.44 11.10
CA ILE A 250 9.79 13.26 12.50
C ILE A 250 8.69 12.49 13.21
N PHE A 251 9.11 11.49 13.99
CA PHE A 251 8.23 10.68 14.80
C PHE A 251 8.47 10.98 16.29
N LEU A 252 7.43 11.35 17.02
CA LEU A 252 7.50 11.73 18.43
C LEU A 252 6.56 10.86 19.26
N ALA A 253 7.02 10.41 20.43
CA ALA A 253 6.22 9.66 21.40
C ALA A 253 5.72 10.62 22.50
N SER A 254 4.70 11.46 22.22
CA SER A 254 4.10 12.36 23.23
C SER A 254 2.79 13.00 22.76
N GLU A 255 1.92 13.39 23.69
CA GLU A 255 0.80 14.35 23.49
C GLU A 255 1.28 15.74 23.04
N GLN A 256 2.59 16.03 23.13
CA GLN A 256 3.20 17.31 22.75
C GLN A 256 3.19 17.61 21.24
N VAL A 257 2.66 16.73 20.38
CA VAL A 257 2.60 16.97 18.93
C VAL A 257 1.79 18.23 18.60
N SER A 258 0.69 18.50 19.32
CA SER A 258 -0.12 19.70 19.12
C SER A 258 0.64 21.00 19.45
N CYS A 259 1.33 21.04 20.58
CA CYS A 259 2.16 22.18 20.98
C CYS A 259 3.39 22.35 20.07
N SER A 260 3.95 21.24 19.58
CA SER A 260 5.16 21.28 18.76
C SER A 260 4.90 21.59 17.29
N THR A 261 3.74 21.27 16.70
CA THR A 261 3.37 21.80 15.38
C THR A 261 3.26 23.32 15.39
N ASP A 262 2.70 23.90 16.45
CA ASP A 262 2.61 25.35 16.61
C ASP A 262 3.99 25.96 16.92
N ALA A 263 4.77 25.36 17.83
CA ALA A 263 6.13 25.85 18.15
C ALA A 263 7.12 25.70 16.99
N LEU A 264 7.02 24.63 16.19
CA LEU A 264 7.81 24.42 14.98
C LEU A 264 7.37 25.40 13.90
N SER A 265 6.07 25.51 13.61
CA SER A 265 5.52 26.50 12.67
C SER A 265 5.95 27.91 13.05
N PHE A 266 5.87 28.28 14.34
CA PHE A 266 6.26 29.59 14.85
C PHE A 266 7.78 29.82 14.78
N SER A 267 8.61 28.83 15.14
CA SER A 267 10.07 28.92 15.03
C SER A 267 10.54 29.03 13.58
N PHE A 268 9.95 28.26 12.66
CA PHE A 268 10.26 28.37 11.23
C PHE A 268 9.76 29.68 10.61
N ARG A 269 8.58 30.19 11.04
CA ARG A 269 8.00 31.46 10.58
C ARG A 269 8.76 32.70 11.09
N ILE A 270 9.34 32.65 12.30
CA ILE A 270 10.26 33.69 12.80
C ILE A 270 11.55 33.75 11.97
N PHE A 271 12.09 32.59 11.55
CA PHE A 271 13.33 32.54 10.77
C PHE A 271 13.15 32.79 9.26
N HIS A 272 11.99 32.49 8.68
CA HIS A 272 11.70 32.81 7.27
C HIS A 272 11.64 34.31 6.98
N ASN A 273 11.47 35.16 8.01
CA ASN A 273 11.29 36.60 7.84
C ASN A 273 12.59 37.44 7.78
N ARG A 274 13.77 36.82 7.60
CA ARG A 274 15.03 37.59 7.51
C ARG A 274 16.05 37.21 6.44
N THR A 275 15.72 36.37 5.47
CA THR A 275 16.57 36.20 4.28
C THR A 275 15.75 36.14 3.01
N ALA A 276 15.47 37.32 2.45
CA ALA A 276 15.22 37.44 1.02
C ALA A 276 16.51 37.05 0.28
N LEU A 277 16.43 36.05 -0.60
CA LEU A 277 17.18 35.89 -1.87
C LEU A 277 17.03 34.43 -2.38
N GLY A 278 16.28 34.27 -3.48
CA GLY A 278 16.51 33.30 -4.56
C GLY A 278 16.43 31.80 -4.27
N ASN A 279 15.50 31.12 -4.95
CA ASN A 279 15.21 29.67 -4.98
C ASN A 279 14.42 29.10 -3.80
N ASN A 280 13.09 29.24 -3.88
CA ASN A 280 12.13 28.48 -3.10
C ASN A 280 12.15 26.99 -3.50
N SER A 281 12.94 26.19 -2.80
CA SER A 281 12.60 24.79 -2.59
C SER A 281 11.89 24.70 -1.24
N GLU A 282 10.55 24.83 -1.23
CA GLU A 282 9.76 24.56 -0.03
C GLU A 282 10.00 23.11 0.39
N ARG A 283 10.44 22.91 1.64
CA ARG A 283 10.47 21.58 2.26
C ARG A 283 9.30 21.43 3.17
N HIS A 284 8.58 20.32 3.04
CA HIS A 284 7.52 20.01 3.96
C HIS A 284 8.08 19.21 5.13
N ILE A 285 7.94 19.75 6.34
CA ILE A 285 8.22 19.02 7.58
C ILE A 285 6.91 18.40 8.03
N ARG A 286 6.86 17.07 8.13
CA ARG A 286 5.68 16.33 8.61
C ARG A 286 6.00 15.69 9.96
N CYS A 287 5.20 16.01 10.96
CA CYS A 287 5.30 15.46 12.31
C CYS A 287 4.25 14.37 12.50
N TYR A 288 4.64 13.21 13.01
CA TYR A 288 3.75 12.10 13.33
C TYR A 288 3.91 11.70 14.79
N GLN A 289 2.79 11.45 15.47
CA GLN A 289 2.76 10.84 16.78
C GLN A 289 2.89 9.33 16.64
N ILE A 290 3.80 8.71 17.39
CA ILE A 290 3.84 7.27 17.60
C ILE A 290 3.06 6.99 18.89
N PHE A 291 2.08 6.08 18.81
CA PHE A 291 1.35 5.53 19.97
C PHE A 291 2.04 4.27 20.47
#